data_AF-A0A7Z7HXI2-F1
#
_entry.id   AF-A0A7Z7HXI2-F1
#
_cell.length_a   1.000
_cell.length_b   1.000
_cell.length_c   1.000
_cell.angle_alpha   90.00
_cell.angle_beta   90.00
_cell.angle_gamma   90.00
#
_symmetry.space_group_name_H-M   'P 1'
#
loop_
_entity.id
_entity.type
_entity.pdbx_description
1 polymer ?
#
loop_
_entity_poly.entity_id
_entity_poly.type
_entity_poly.pdbx_seq_one_letter_code
_entity_poly.pdbx_strand_id
1 'polypeptide(L)'
;MTSIERVLGGADASYTPEDDTVRVEVPLNICDKQVPPAAQSILGRCEYSYRPLHEEYIEKTGVTTWEYFRSWVEGWDPFDDEGVFRRLLRRRDQLIMPESTDEDWSRHANFMVRHVGCGHAPPEYYVGYGYYYCSIYGAKLNLRLSMEGQLWLRQARRLLQVNIEDGLDDNMRGDQIEVNSQRYPNRSVAMSVAQYELEVDNTTFKTFAFNTHVPAYLDAGLAGLRLDDLAKIGGQPNIEEWLDGETWSQAIGSGAEVYGEKGSKGILLEAAEITGEVLVDTANDAANMGRDVGDAVENALRSLVRHLR
;
A
#
# COMPACT_ATOMS: atom_id res chain seq x y z
N MET A 1 -13.53 21.26 15.03
CA MET A 1 -12.32 21.75 15.71
C MET A 1 -12.18 23.25 15.50
N THR A 2 -11.78 23.98 16.53
CA THR A 2 -11.51 25.43 16.47
C THR A 2 -10.02 25.66 16.17
N SER A 3 -9.64 26.84 15.69
CA SER A 3 -8.25 27.15 15.27
C SER A 3 -7.19 27.03 16.38
N ILE A 4 -7.60 26.91 17.64
CA ILE A 4 -6.73 26.78 18.83
C ILE A 4 -6.16 25.36 18.95
N GLU A 5 -6.82 24.34 18.40
CA GLU A 5 -6.37 22.93 18.46
C GLU A 5 -5.27 22.59 17.42
N ARG A 6 -4.83 23.58 16.62
CA ARG A 6 -3.78 23.42 15.58
C ARG A 6 -2.43 24.04 15.94
N VAL A 7 -2.27 24.55 17.17
CA VAL A 7 -1.06 25.23 17.62
C VAL A 7 0.02 24.20 18.01
N LEU A 8 1.22 24.32 17.42
CA LEU A 8 2.37 23.38 17.57
C LEU A 8 2.89 23.22 18.99
N GLY A 9 2.68 24.23 19.81
CA GLY A 9 3.03 24.26 21.22
C GLY A 9 2.71 25.64 21.78
N GLY A 10 2.43 25.69 23.06
CA GLY A 10 2.22 26.93 23.80
C GLY A 10 3.20 27.00 24.97
N ALA A 11 3.64 28.20 25.31
CA ALA A 11 4.35 28.45 26.54
C ALA A 11 3.98 29.82 27.08
N ASP A 12 3.92 29.93 28.41
CA ASP A 12 3.75 31.19 29.10
C ASP A 12 5.14 31.76 29.43
N ALA A 13 5.40 32.98 28.97
CA ALA A 13 6.63 33.72 29.30
C ALA A 13 6.29 34.86 30.26
N SER A 14 7.09 35.02 31.32
CA SER A 14 7.04 36.19 32.21
C SER A 14 8.34 36.95 32.10
N TYR A 15 8.27 38.23 31.73
CA TYR A 15 9.43 39.12 31.75
C TYR A 15 9.80 39.46 33.19
N THR A 16 11.08 39.30 33.54
CA THR A 16 11.64 39.84 34.78
C THR A 16 12.57 41.00 34.45
N PRO A 17 12.70 42.02 35.32
CA PRO A 17 13.62 43.14 35.10
C PRO A 17 15.11 42.76 35.14
N GLU A 18 15.43 41.52 35.51
CA GLU A 18 16.80 41.05 35.77
C GLU A 18 17.46 40.40 34.55
N ASP A 19 16.68 39.82 33.64
CA ASP A 19 17.18 39.19 32.41
C ASP A 19 16.05 39.07 31.36
N ASP A 20 16.28 39.60 30.16
CA ASP A 20 15.38 39.54 29.00
C ASP A 20 15.90 38.62 27.88
N THR A 21 17.00 37.91 28.12
CA THR A 21 17.67 37.05 27.13
C THR A 21 17.23 35.58 27.20
N VAL A 22 16.62 35.17 28.32
CA VAL A 22 16.13 33.80 28.51
C VAL A 22 14.85 33.59 27.73
N ARG A 23 14.92 32.78 26.68
CA ARG A 23 13.75 32.37 25.88
C ARG A 23 13.00 31.26 26.60
N VAL A 24 11.66 31.35 26.61
CA VAL A 24 10.82 30.26 27.10
C VAL A 24 10.92 29.07 26.14
N GLU A 25 11.11 27.87 26.70
CA GLU A 25 11.02 26.64 25.92
C GLU A 25 9.56 26.34 25.59
N VAL A 26 9.27 26.11 24.32
CA VAL A 26 7.94 25.70 23.85
C VAL A 26 8.00 24.21 23.54
N PRO A 27 7.43 23.33 24.40
CA PRO A 27 7.35 21.92 24.08
C PRO A 27 6.43 21.76 22.87
N LEU A 28 6.95 21.12 21.82
CA LEU A 28 6.15 20.73 20.66
C LEU A 28 5.39 19.45 21.01
N ASN A 29 4.07 19.54 21.09
CA ASN A 29 3.22 18.38 21.35
C ASN A 29 1.87 18.55 20.63
N ILE A 30 1.73 17.89 19.49
CA ILE A 30 0.47 17.75 18.76
C ILE A 30 0.20 16.27 18.52
N CYS A 31 -1.04 15.88 18.80
CA CYS A 31 -1.62 14.60 18.41
C CYS A 31 -2.89 14.85 17.59
N ASP A 32 -2.73 15.25 16.33
CA ASP A 32 -3.83 15.51 15.42
C ASP A 32 -4.25 14.22 14.72
N LYS A 33 -5.19 13.51 15.32
CA LYS A 33 -5.74 12.28 14.74
C LYS A 33 -6.72 12.54 13.58
N GLN A 34 -6.99 13.80 13.22
CA GLN A 34 -7.81 14.08 12.04
C GLN A 34 -6.98 13.89 10.78
N VAL A 35 -7.43 12.97 9.93
CA VAL A 35 -6.76 12.63 8.69
C VAL A 35 -7.41 13.41 7.54
N PRO A 36 -6.75 14.43 6.99
CA PRO A 36 -7.29 15.12 5.82
C PRO A 36 -7.25 14.20 4.59
N PRO A 37 -8.23 14.31 3.68
CA PRO A 37 -8.23 13.55 2.43
C PRO A 37 -7.06 13.96 1.53
N ALA A 38 -6.48 13.00 0.82
CA ALA A 38 -5.43 13.24 -0.16
C ALA A 38 -5.99 13.91 -1.42
N ALA A 39 -5.14 14.63 -2.14
CA ALA A 39 -5.52 15.14 -3.46
C ALA A 39 -5.75 13.98 -4.44
N GLN A 40 -6.86 14.00 -5.18
CA GLN A 40 -7.13 13.00 -6.23
C GLN A 40 -6.02 12.89 -7.28
N SER A 41 -5.25 13.97 -7.47
CA SER A 41 -4.14 14.07 -8.42
C SER A 41 -2.91 13.25 -8.01
N ILE A 42 -2.73 12.93 -6.73
CA ILE A 42 -1.60 12.12 -6.25
C ILE A 42 -1.91 10.62 -6.22
N LEU A 43 -3.20 10.24 -6.25
CA LEU A 43 -3.59 8.83 -6.26
C LEU A 43 -3.14 8.12 -7.55
N GLY A 44 -2.53 6.96 -7.37
CA GLY A 44 -1.85 6.19 -8.41
C GLY A 44 -0.40 6.60 -8.65
N ARG A 45 0.15 7.55 -7.87
CA ARG A 45 1.57 7.95 -7.93
C ARG A 45 2.37 7.32 -6.79
N CYS A 46 3.68 7.22 -6.95
CA CYS A 46 4.56 6.68 -5.92
C CYS A 46 4.64 7.55 -4.68
N GLU A 47 4.46 8.83 -4.93
CA GLU A 47 4.75 9.90 -4.01
C GLU A 47 3.64 10.09 -2.98
N TYR A 48 2.47 9.50 -3.25
CA TYR A 48 1.39 9.33 -2.28
C TYR A 48 1.87 8.77 -0.95
N SER A 49 2.77 7.78 -0.98
CA SER A 49 3.13 7.00 0.20
C SER A 49 4.27 7.66 1.01
N TYR A 50 5.35 8.12 0.37
CA TYR A 50 6.59 8.48 1.08
C TYR A 50 7.44 9.61 0.44
N ARG A 51 6.84 10.71 -0.04
CA ARG A 51 7.59 11.97 -0.24
C ARG A 51 7.86 12.72 1.06
N PRO A 52 8.97 13.48 1.20
CA PRO A 52 10.05 13.72 0.22
C PRO A 52 11.14 12.64 0.16
N LEU A 53 10.91 11.53 0.84
CA LEU A 53 11.89 10.51 1.15
C LEU A 53 12.27 9.61 -0.03
N HIS A 54 11.62 9.80 -1.19
CA HIS A 54 11.73 8.94 -2.36
C HIS A 54 13.14 8.92 -2.97
N GLU A 55 13.86 10.02 -3.02
CA GLU A 55 15.24 10.04 -3.57
C GLU A 55 16.28 10.00 -2.44
N GLU A 56 16.08 10.78 -1.39
CA GLU A 56 17.05 10.91 -0.29
C GLU A 56 17.26 9.60 0.50
N TYR A 57 16.24 8.76 0.74
CA TYR A 57 16.46 7.46 1.42
C TYR A 57 16.89 6.34 0.49
N ILE A 58 16.50 6.33 -0.78
CA ILE A 58 17.04 5.32 -1.72
C ILE A 58 18.57 5.51 -1.86
N GLU A 59 19.02 6.76 -1.89
CA GLU A 59 20.45 7.09 -1.92
C GLU A 59 21.14 6.89 -0.56
N LYS A 60 20.53 7.33 0.57
CA LYS A 60 21.11 7.17 1.92
C LYS A 60 21.14 5.72 2.41
N THR A 61 20.16 4.89 2.05
CA THR A 61 20.05 3.52 2.58
C THR A 61 21.02 2.56 1.91
N GLY A 62 21.37 2.77 0.63
CA GLY A 62 22.24 1.85 -0.12
C GLY A 62 21.71 0.41 -0.19
N VAL A 63 20.44 0.20 0.17
CA VAL A 63 19.86 -1.12 0.36
C VAL A 63 19.52 -1.74 -1.00
N THR A 64 20.08 -2.92 -1.26
CA THR A 64 19.94 -3.61 -2.56
C THR A 64 18.85 -4.66 -2.58
N THR A 65 18.28 -5.00 -1.42
CA THR A 65 17.29 -6.08 -1.25
C THR A 65 16.12 -5.65 -0.36
N TRP A 66 14.95 -6.26 -0.59
CA TRP A 66 13.72 -5.93 0.14
C TRP A 66 13.79 -6.26 1.64
N GLU A 67 14.40 -7.38 2.01
CA GLU A 67 14.52 -7.81 3.42
C GLU A 67 15.30 -6.78 4.25
N TYR A 68 16.41 -6.29 3.72
CA TYR A 68 17.19 -5.25 4.36
C TYR A 68 16.43 -3.92 4.43
N PHE A 69 15.62 -3.60 3.41
CA PHE A 69 14.87 -2.34 3.38
C PHE A 69 13.78 -2.37 4.45
N ARG A 70 13.09 -3.51 4.59
CA ARG A 70 12.09 -3.72 5.64
C ARG A 70 12.70 -3.66 7.03
N SER A 71 13.79 -4.39 7.27
CA SER A 71 14.49 -4.33 8.56
C SER A 71 14.92 -2.91 8.91
N TRP A 72 15.26 -2.11 7.90
CA TRP A 72 15.56 -0.69 8.10
C TRP A 72 14.30 0.10 8.46
N VAL A 73 13.19 -0.04 7.72
CA VAL A 73 11.91 0.64 8.01
C VAL A 73 11.39 0.30 9.41
N GLU A 74 11.49 -0.96 9.84
CA GLU A 74 11.02 -1.41 11.17
C GLU A 74 11.83 -0.81 12.34
N GLY A 75 13.10 -0.46 12.11
CA GLY A 75 13.99 0.09 13.14
C GLY A 75 14.25 1.59 13.03
N TRP A 76 13.67 2.26 12.03
CA TRP A 76 13.95 3.64 11.71
C TRP A 76 12.95 4.59 12.36
N ASP A 77 13.45 5.55 13.15
CA ASP A 77 12.65 6.67 13.63
C ASP A 77 12.67 7.80 12.59
N PRO A 78 11.52 8.15 11.98
CA PRO A 78 11.45 9.21 10.98
C PRO A 78 11.70 10.61 11.55
N PHE A 79 11.57 10.80 12.85
CA PHE A 79 11.81 12.08 13.51
C PHE A 79 13.30 12.37 13.74
N ASP A 80 14.18 11.37 13.64
CA ASP A 80 15.63 11.52 13.85
C ASP A 80 16.34 12.25 12.68
N ASP A 81 15.74 12.33 11.48
CA ASP A 81 16.28 13.12 10.37
C ASP A 81 15.90 14.60 10.55
N GLU A 82 16.71 15.33 11.34
CA GLU A 82 16.45 16.73 11.68
C GLU A 82 16.29 17.63 10.44
N GLY A 83 16.99 17.32 9.34
CA GLY A 83 16.91 18.07 8.08
C GLY A 83 15.55 17.93 7.42
N VAL A 84 15.08 16.68 7.26
CA VAL A 84 13.75 16.36 6.73
C VAL A 84 12.67 16.88 7.67
N PHE A 85 12.78 16.61 8.97
CA PHE A 85 11.78 17.01 9.95
C PHE A 85 11.59 18.53 9.97
N ARG A 86 12.67 19.31 10.02
CA ARG A 86 12.59 20.80 9.96
C ARG A 86 11.97 21.30 8.66
N ARG A 87 12.19 20.62 7.53
CA ARG A 87 11.59 20.97 6.23
C ARG A 87 10.09 20.72 6.22
N LEU A 88 9.65 19.55 6.68
CA LEU A 88 8.24 19.21 6.79
C LEU A 88 7.51 20.14 7.77
N LEU A 89 8.12 20.42 8.91
CA LEU A 89 7.55 21.31 9.93
C LEU A 89 7.29 22.73 9.39
N ARG A 90 8.19 23.27 8.56
CA ARG A 90 8.01 24.58 7.90
C ARG A 90 6.83 24.61 6.93
N ARG A 91 6.41 23.46 6.41
CA ARG A 91 5.29 23.30 5.47
C ARG A 91 4.06 22.69 6.10
N ARG A 92 4.04 22.51 7.43
CA ARG A 92 2.99 21.78 8.14
C ARG A 92 1.60 22.23 7.72
N ASP A 93 1.35 23.54 7.73
CA ASP A 93 0.03 24.10 7.45
C ASP A 93 -0.44 23.77 6.04
N GLN A 94 0.47 23.66 5.07
CA GLN A 94 0.16 23.20 3.72
C GLN A 94 -0.05 21.68 3.67
N LEU A 95 0.77 20.92 4.40
CA LEU A 95 0.75 19.46 4.38
C LEU A 95 -0.50 18.85 5.04
N ILE A 96 -1.13 19.57 5.97
CA ILE A 96 -2.36 19.12 6.67
C ILE A 96 -3.65 19.64 6.03
N MET A 97 -3.57 20.40 4.93
CA MET A 97 -4.79 20.82 4.23
C MET A 97 -5.45 19.62 3.55
N PRO A 98 -6.79 19.54 3.56
CA PRO A 98 -7.54 18.66 2.66
C PRO A 98 -7.09 18.89 1.22
N GLU A 99 -6.87 17.80 0.49
CA GLU A 99 -6.47 17.79 -0.92
C GLU A 99 -5.19 18.62 -1.20
N SER A 100 -4.27 18.65 -0.24
CA SER A 100 -3.00 19.35 -0.41
C SER A 100 -2.24 18.86 -1.64
N THR A 101 -1.74 19.80 -2.43
CA THR A 101 -0.89 19.56 -3.59
C THR A 101 0.55 20.02 -3.36
N ASP A 102 0.95 20.20 -2.10
CA ASP A 102 2.33 20.55 -1.78
C ASP A 102 3.29 19.48 -2.32
N GLU A 103 4.44 19.90 -2.82
CA GLU A 103 5.42 18.99 -3.44
C GLU A 103 6.02 17.99 -2.43
N ASP A 104 6.06 18.36 -1.15
CA ASP A 104 6.52 17.53 -0.04
C ASP A 104 5.40 16.66 0.56
N TRP A 105 4.17 16.71 0.00
CA TRP A 105 3.05 15.94 0.51
C TRP A 105 3.19 14.45 0.24
N SER A 106 2.95 13.65 1.28
CA SER A 106 2.69 12.21 1.25
C SER A 106 1.91 11.82 2.50
N ARG A 107 1.35 10.61 2.53
CA ARG A 107 0.71 10.07 3.74
C ARG A 107 1.68 10.00 4.92
N HIS A 108 2.92 9.61 4.68
CA HIS A 108 3.96 9.63 5.71
C HIS A 108 4.24 11.05 6.24
N ALA A 109 4.51 12.01 5.34
CA ALA A 109 4.80 13.39 5.74
C ALA A 109 3.60 14.06 6.44
N ASN A 110 2.39 13.82 5.93
CA ASN A 110 1.15 14.29 6.53
C ASN A 110 0.96 13.74 7.96
N PHE A 111 1.24 12.46 8.17
CA PHE A 111 1.21 11.85 9.52
C PHE A 111 2.23 12.51 10.45
N MET A 112 3.49 12.60 10.01
CA MET A 112 4.58 13.13 10.83
C MET A 112 4.27 14.52 11.39
N VAL A 113 3.78 15.44 10.55
CA VAL A 113 3.49 16.82 10.97
C VAL A 113 2.21 16.96 11.80
N ARG A 114 1.37 15.91 11.84
CA ARG A 114 0.21 15.80 12.73
C ARG A 114 0.54 15.17 14.09
N HIS A 115 1.62 14.40 14.19
CA HIS A 115 1.97 13.62 15.38
C HIS A 115 3.29 14.04 16.05
N VAL A 116 3.62 15.34 16.00
CA VAL A 116 4.86 15.87 16.59
C VAL A 116 4.84 15.78 18.11
N GLY A 117 5.76 15.01 18.69
CA GLY A 117 5.98 14.96 20.15
C GLY A 117 4.92 14.19 20.94
N CYS A 118 3.99 13.50 20.27
CA CYS A 118 2.93 12.71 20.93
C CYS A 118 3.23 11.21 21.05
N GLY A 119 4.35 10.74 20.49
CA GLY A 119 4.82 9.35 20.61
C GLY A 119 4.23 8.37 19.59
N HIS A 120 3.35 8.82 18.68
CA HIS A 120 2.91 7.97 17.57
C HIS A 120 3.93 7.98 16.43
N ALA A 121 4.22 6.80 15.87
CA ALA A 121 5.03 6.62 14.69
C ALA A 121 4.14 6.40 13.46
N PRO A 122 4.52 6.90 12.27
CA PRO A 122 3.77 6.63 11.05
C PRO A 122 3.75 5.13 10.76
N PRO A 123 2.63 4.57 10.26
CA PRO A 123 2.58 3.18 9.83
C PRO A 123 3.72 2.82 8.89
N GLU A 124 4.39 1.70 9.15
CA GLU A 124 5.50 1.18 8.33
C GLU A 124 5.04 0.94 6.89
N TYR A 125 3.75 0.65 6.71
CA TYR A 125 3.14 0.49 5.40
C TYR A 125 3.37 1.72 4.52
N TYR A 126 3.32 2.95 5.03
CA TYR A 126 3.50 4.14 4.19
C TYR A 126 4.89 4.22 3.51
N VAL A 127 5.95 3.70 4.13
CA VAL A 127 7.30 3.74 3.53
C VAL A 127 7.70 2.40 2.93
N GLY A 128 7.47 1.32 3.68
CA GLY A 128 7.71 -0.07 3.27
C GLY A 128 7.02 -0.40 1.94
N TYR A 129 5.69 -0.30 1.96
CA TYR A 129 4.86 -0.69 0.83
C TYR A 129 5.03 0.23 -0.38
N GLY A 130 5.06 1.54 -0.12
CA GLY A 130 5.24 2.53 -1.17
C GLY A 130 6.50 2.24 -1.98
N TYR A 131 7.62 2.01 -1.30
CA TYR A 131 8.89 1.69 -1.96
C TYR A 131 8.79 0.40 -2.76
N TYR A 132 8.21 -0.65 -2.20
CA TYR A 132 8.07 -1.94 -2.88
C TYR A 132 7.30 -1.80 -4.19
N TYR A 133 6.16 -1.11 -4.19
CA TYR A 133 5.36 -0.93 -5.40
C TYR A 133 6.04 -0.09 -6.45
N CYS A 134 6.77 0.93 -6.03
CA CYS A 134 7.41 1.86 -6.94
C CYS A 134 8.69 1.32 -7.55
N SER A 135 9.51 0.65 -6.74
CA SER A 135 10.76 0.06 -7.19
C SER A 135 10.55 -1.30 -7.87
N ILE A 136 9.86 -2.24 -7.22
CA ILE A 136 9.76 -3.63 -7.70
C ILE A 136 8.66 -3.77 -8.74
N TYR A 137 7.43 -3.35 -8.42
CA TYR A 137 6.32 -3.43 -9.37
C TYR A 137 6.50 -2.42 -10.52
N GLY A 138 6.85 -1.18 -10.20
CA GLY A 138 7.04 -0.10 -11.18
C GLY A 138 8.26 -0.26 -12.08
N ALA A 139 9.47 -0.35 -11.53
CA ALA A 139 10.69 -0.32 -12.37
C ALA A 139 11.08 -1.71 -12.92
N LYS A 140 10.81 -2.81 -12.20
CA LYS A 140 11.28 -4.15 -12.59
C LYS A 140 10.20 -5.02 -13.22
N LEU A 141 9.02 -5.11 -12.62
CA LEU A 141 7.94 -5.97 -13.14
C LEU A 141 7.27 -5.36 -14.36
N ASN A 142 6.94 -4.07 -14.33
CA ASN A 142 6.22 -3.39 -15.42
C ASN A 142 6.86 -3.61 -16.80
N LEU A 143 8.20 -3.62 -16.89
CA LEU A 143 8.93 -3.85 -18.15
C LEU A 143 8.77 -5.27 -18.73
N ARG A 144 8.33 -6.23 -17.92
CA ARG A 144 8.18 -7.64 -18.29
C ARG A 144 6.72 -8.04 -18.54
N LEU A 145 5.77 -7.17 -18.18
CA LEU A 145 4.34 -7.41 -18.36
C LEU A 145 3.90 -7.03 -19.79
N SER A 146 2.84 -7.68 -20.27
CA SER A 146 2.12 -7.26 -21.46
C SER A 146 1.52 -5.86 -21.30
N MET A 147 0.93 -5.28 -22.36
CA MET A 147 0.25 -3.98 -22.26
C MET A 147 -0.91 -4.03 -21.25
N GLU A 148 -1.67 -5.13 -21.25
CA GLU A 148 -2.75 -5.40 -20.32
C GLU A 148 -2.23 -5.51 -18.88
N GLY A 149 -1.13 -6.25 -18.66
CA GLY A 149 -0.49 -6.35 -17.36
C GLY A 149 0.05 -5.02 -16.84
N GLN A 150 0.62 -4.17 -17.71
CA GLN A 150 1.06 -2.83 -17.34
C GLN A 150 -0.11 -1.89 -17.00
N LEU A 151 -1.22 -1.99 -17.73
CA LEU A 151 -2.46 -1.27 -17.43
C LEU A 151 -3.03 -1.71 -16.07
N TRP A 152 -3.09 -3.02 -15.83
CA TRP A 152 -3.48 -3.59 -14.54
C TRP A 152 -2.59 -3.07 -13.41
N LEU A 153 -1.27 -3.07 -13.57
CA LEU A 153 -0.34 -2.64 -12.52
C LEU A 153 -0.56 -1.17 -12.13
N ARG A 154 -0.78 -0.29 -13.12
CA ARG A 154 -1.11 1.12 -12.87
C ARG A 154 -2.45 1.28 -12.16
N GLN A 155 -3.47 0.53 -12.58
CA GLN A 155 -4.80 0.59 -12.00
C GLN A 155 -4.84 0.01 -10.58
N ALA A 156 -4.19 -1.13 -10.36
CA ALA A 156 -4.04 -1.77 -9.05
C ALA A 156 -3.40 -0.79 -8.06
N ARG A 157 -2.27 -0.16 -8.43
CA ARG A 157 -1.62 0.84 -7.56
C ARG A 157 -2.56 1.99 -7.20
N ARG A 158 -3.34 2.49 -8.18
CA ARG A 158 -4.32 3.55 -7.91
C ARG A 158 -5.40 3.07 -6.94
N LEU A 159 -5.99 1.89 -7.16
CA LEU A 159 -7.05 1.34 -6.31
C LEU A 159 -6.58 1.02 -4.90
N LEU A 160 -5.34 0.58 -4.73
CA LEU A 160 -4.75 0.38 -3.40
C LEU A 160 -4.71 1.68 -2.60
N GLN A 161 -4.37 2.79 -3.24
CA GLN A 161 -4.33 4.09 -2.60
C GLN A 161 -5.75 4.64 -2.37
N VAL A 162 -6.66 4.46 -3.32
CA VAL A 162 -8.08 4.81 -3.15
C VAL A 162 -8.69 4.05 -1.96
N ASN A 163 -8.48 2.74 -1.86
CA ASN A 163 -9.01 1.96 -0.74
C ASN A 163 -8.47 2.44 0.61
N ILE A 164 -7.20 2.88 0.68
CA ILE A 164 -6.64 3.48 1.89
C ILE A 164 -7.32 4.81 2.21
N GLU A 165 -7.51 5.68 1.22
CA GLU A 165 -8.23 6.95 1.39
C GLU A 165 -9.66 6.72 1.88
N ASP A 166 -10.39 5.80 1.25
CA ASP A 166 -11.77 5.49 1.58
C ASP A 166 -11.87 4.98 3.03
N GLY A 167 -10.97 4.09 3.46
CA GLY A 167 -11.00 3.59 4.84
C GLY A 167 -10.56 4.61 5.88
N LEU A 168 -9.61 5.50 5.55
CA LEU A 168 -9.27 6.63 6.42
C LEU A 168 -10.47 7.58 6.58
N ASP A 169 -11.15 7.89 5.47
CA ASP A 169 -12.32 8.75 5.43
C ASP A 169 -13.52 8.15 6.19
N ASP A 170 -13.76 6.83 6.06
CA ASP A 170 -14.74 6.12 6.89
C ASP A 170 -14.37 6.17 8.38
N ASN A 171 -13.09 5.96 8.72
CA ASN A 171 -12.63 6.06 10.11
C ASN A 171 -12.70 7.49 10.67
N MET A 172 -12.73 8.51 9.81
CA MET A 172 -13.04 9.89 10.24
C MET A 172 -14.53 10.08 10.55
N ARG A 173 -15.42 9.26 9.99
CA ARG A 173 -16.88 9.34 10.17
C ARG A 173 -17.41 8.46 11.29
N GLY A 174 -16.72 7.38 11.62
CA GLY A 174 -17.11 6.48 12.72
C GLY A 174 -16.23 5.24 12.85
N ASP A 175 -16.77 4.23 13.55
CA ASP A 175 -16.00 3.04 13.93
C ASP A 175 -16.02 1.90 12.89
N GLN A 176 -16.73 2.11 11.78
CA GLN A 176 -16.93 1.11 10.73
C GLN A 176 -16.24 1.58 9.46
N ILE A 177 -15.43 0.69 8.87
CA ILE A 177 -14.70 0.91 7.64
C ILE A 177 -15.18 -0.12 6.62
N GLU A 178 -15.59 0.34 5.43
CA GLU A 178 -16.07 -0.52 4.35
C GLU A 178 -15.36 -0.21 3.04
N VAL A 179 -14.63 -1.20 2.52
CA VAL A 179 -14.00 -1.11 1.19
C VAL A 179 -14.70 -2.07 0.25
N ASN A 180 -15.46 -1.51 -0.67
CA ASN A 180 -16.30 -2.27 -1.59
C ASN A 180 -15.54 -2.65 -2.87
N SER A 181 -15.52 -3.95 -3.20
CA SER A 181 -15.11 -4.38 -4.55
C SER A 181 -16.27 -4.18 -5.51
N GLN A 182 -16.03 -3.38 -6.56
CA GLN A 182 -17.03 -3.09 -7.57
C GLN A 182 -17.28 -4.30 -8.49
N ARG A 183 -16.21 -5.04 -8.81
CA ARG A 183 -16.27 -6.16 -9.75
C ARG A 183 -16.64 -7.47 -9.05
N TYR A 184 -16.28 -7.61 -7.77
CA TYR A 184 -16.50 -8.82 -6.98
C TYR A 184 -17.06 -8.48 -5.58
N PRO A 185 -18.36 -8.17 -5.44
CA PRO A 185 -18.95 -7.73 -4.17
C PRO A 185 -18.76 -8.70 -2.99
N ASN A 186 -18.56 -10.00 -3.26
CA ASN A 186 -18.23 -11.03 -2.28
C ASN A 186 -16.79 -10.93 -1.73
N ARG A 187 -15.98 -10.01 -2.25
CA ARG A 187 -14.59 -9.73 -1.87
C ARG A 187 -14.41 -8.36 -1.24
N SER A 188 -15.50 -7.65 -0.96
CA SER A 188 -15.47 -6.44 -0.14
C SER A 188 -14.95 -6.73 1.26
N VAL A 189 -14.35 -5.72 1.87
CA VAL A 189 -13.75 -5.79 3.21
C VAL A 189 -14.52 -4.89 4.14
N ALA A 190 -14.80 -5.38 5.34
CA ALA A 190 -15.29 -4.58 6.45
C ALA A 190 -14.37 -4.77 7.65
N MET A 191 -14.08 -3.68 8.36
CA MET A 191 -13.29 -3.69 9.59
C MET A 191 -13.89 -2.70 10.57
N SER A 192 -13.85 -3.02 11.86
CA SER A 192 -14.20 -2.07 12.91
C SER A 192 -12.95 -1.60 13.64
N VAL A 193 -12.74 -0.29 13.64
CA VAL A 193 -11.64 0.39 14.33
C VAL A 193 -12.22 1.64 14.95
N ALA A 194 -11.90 1.94 16.20
CA ALA A 194 -12.37 3.16 16.85
C ALA A 194 -12.08 4.39 15.99
N GLN A 195 -13.04 5.31 15.92
CA GLN A 195 -12.93 6.55 15.15
C GLN A 195 -11.60 7.26 15.45
N TYR A 196 -10.90 7.69 14.39
CA TYR A 196 -9.59 8.34 14.44
C TYR A 196 -8.39 7.47 14.84
N GLU A 197 -8.53 6.15 14.97
CA GLU A 197 -7.44 5.26 15.41
C GLU A 197 -6.84 4.40 14.28
N LEU A 198 -7.36 4.45 13.04
CA LEU A 198 -6.95 3.54 11.96
C LEU A 198 -5.44 3.54 11.68
N GLU A 199 -4.84 4.72 11.56
CA GLU A 199 -3.41 4.87 11.26
C GLU A 199 -2.53 5.10 12.49
N VAL A 200 -3.12 5.10 13.70
CA VAL A 200 -2.39 5.33 14.96
C VAL A 200 -1.67 4.06 15.43
N ASP A 201 -2.27 2.89 15.19
CA ASP A 201 -1.67 1.59 15.49
C ASP A 201 -1.14 0.93 14.21
N ASN A 202 0.17 0.67 14.17
CA ASN A 202 0.84 0.09 12.99
C ASN A 202 0.24 -1.27 12.60
N THR A 203 -0.10 -2.12 13.59
CA THR A 203 -0.65 -3.46 13.33
C THR A 203 -2.04 -3.36 12.69
N THR A 204 -2.90 -2.50 13.25
CA THR A 204 -4.25 -2.23 12.75
C THR A 204 -4.22 -1.67 11.34
N PHE A 205 -3.39 -0.65 11.09
CA PHE A 205 -3.25 -0.06 9.76
C PHE A 205 -2.72 -1.07 8.75
N LYS A 206 -1.71 -1.85 9.14
CA LYS A 206 -1.15 -2.94 8.32
C LYS A 206 -2.26 -3.93 7.95
N THR A 207 -2.99 -4.47 8.92
CA THR A 207 -4.09 -5.42 8.68
C THR A 207 -5.15 -4.84 7.75
N PHE A 208 -5.58 -3.60 7.98
CA PHE A 208 -6.53 -2.91 7.10
C PHE A 208 -5.99 -2.82 5.67
N ALA A 209 -4.79 -2.27 5.49
CA ALA A 209 -4.19 -2.11 4.18
C ALA A 209 -4.03 -3.46 3.47
N PHE A 210 -3.57 -4.50 4.18
CA PHE A 210 -3.46 -5.86 3.67
C PHE A 210 -4.79 -6.44 3.18
N ASN A 211 -5.86 -6.34 3.97
CA ASN A 211 -7.18 -6.82 3.58
C ASN A 211 -7.70 -6.15 2.30
N THR A 212 -7.37 -4.88 2.06
CA THR A 212 -7.84 -4.14 0.87
C THR A 212 -7.10 -4.46 -0.44
N HIS A 213 -6.06 -5.31 -0.43
CA HIS A 213 -5.33 -5.66 -1.66
C HIS A 213 -6.17 -6.49 -2.62
N VAL A 214 -6.89 -7.48 -2.12
CA VAL A 214 -7.70 -8.38 -2.94
C VAL A 214 -8.79 -7.63 -3.72
N PRO A 215 -9.65 -6.81 -3.09
CA PRO A 215 -10.60 -6.01 -3.85
C PRO A 215 -9.90 -5.08 -4.85
N ALA A 216 -8.78 -4.43 -4.49
CA ALA A 216 -8.03 -3.55 -5.40
C ALA A 216 -7.48 -4.29 -6.64
N TYR A 217 -6.90 -5.47 -6.47
CA TYR A 217 -6.34 -6.24 -7.58
C TYR A 217 -7.42 -6.79 -8.50
N LEU A 218 -8.51 -7.30 -7.92
CA LEU A 218 -9.63 -7.85 -8.66
C LEU A 218 -10.37 -6.76 -9.45
N ASP A 219 -10.61 -5.61 -8.83
CA ASP A 219 -11.21 -4.45 -9.52
C ASP A 219 -10.27 -3.86 -10.57
N ALA A 220 -8.96 -3.96 -10.38
CA ALA A 220 -7.98 -3.63 -11.43
C ALA A 220 -8.00 -4.61 -12.61
N GLY A 221 -8.66 -5.76 -12.46
CA GLY A 221 -8.83 -6.76 -13.51
C GLY A 221 -7.83 -7.91 -13.49
N LEU A 222 -7.26 -8.25 -12.33
CA LEU A 222 -6.30 -9.35 -12.19
C LEU A 222 -6.81 -10.64 -12.83
N ALA A 223 -8.08 -10.99 -12.60
CA ALA A 223 -8.73 -12.20 -13.12
C ALA A 223 -8.75 -12.28 -14.67
N GLY A 224 -8.74 -11.14 -15.35
CA GLY A 224 -8.74 -11.06 -16.81
C GLY A 224 -7.35 -11.08 -17.45
N LEU A 225 -6.26 -11.06 -16.68
CA LEU A 225 -4.90 -11.02 -17.22
C LEU A 225 -4.48 -12.34 -17.87
N ARG A 226 -3.60 -12.27 -18.86
CA ARG A 226 -2.98 -13.46 -19.47
C ARG A 226 -2.21 -14.27 -18.43
N LEU A 227 -2.17 -15.59 -18.60
CA LEU A 227 -1.42 -16.48 -17.69
C LEU A 227 0.07 -16.12 -17.55
N ASP A 228 0.73 -15.61 -18.59
CA ASP A 228 2.13 -15.21 -18.52
C ASP A 228 2.34 -13.98 -17.62
N ASP A 229 1.40 -13.03 -17.61
CA ASP A 229 1.42 -11.91 -16.68
C ASP A 229 1.07 -12.34 -15.25
N LEU A 230 0.06 -13.21 -15.09
CA LEU A 230 -0.30 -13.79 -13.79
C LEU A 230 0.88 -14.54 -13.16
N ALA A 231 1.62 -15.32 -13.96
CA ALA A 231 2.83 -16.01 -13.53
C ALA A 231 3.93 -15.03 -13.12
N LYS A 232 4.16 -13.95 -13.87
CA LYS A 232 5.15 -12.92 -13.51
C LYS A 232 4.75 -12.18 -12.24
N ILE A 233 3.47 -11.84 -12.07
CA ILE A 233 2.94 -11.17 -10.87
C ILE A 233 3.06 -12.10 -9.66
N GLY A 234 2.59 -13.33 -9.76
CA GLY A 234 2.66 -14.33 -8.68
C GLY A 234 4.08 -14.81 -8.37
N GLY A 235 5.00 -14.73 -9.33
CA GLY A 235 6.40 -15.11 -9.16
C GLY A 235 7.30 -14.05 -8.51
N GLN A 236 6.75 -12.92 -8.07
CA GLN A 236 7.55 -11.93 -7.34
C GLN A 236 7.99 -12.50 -5.98
N PRO A 237 9.29 -12.41 -5.65
CA PRO A 237 9.91 -13.18 -4.56
C PRO A 237 9.32 -12.94 -3.19
N ASN A 238 8.64 -11.80 -3.00
CA ASN A 238 8.14 -11.41 -1.70
C ASN A 238 6.66 -11.62 -1.56
N ILE A 239 5.94 -12.18 -2.56
CA ILE A 239 4.51 -12.50 -2.39
C ILE A 239 4.31 -13.39 -1.16
N GLU A 240 5.30 -14.26 -0.87
CA GLU A 240 5.40 -15.17 0.28
C GLU A 240 5.27 -14.49 1.66
N GLU A 241 5.63 -13.21 1.80
CA GLU A 241 5.53 -12.44 3.05
C GLU A 241 4.18 -11.69 3.20
N TRP A 242 3.40 -11.66 2.13
CA TRP A 242 1.98 -11.27 2.13
C TRP A 242 1.12 -12.48 2.55
N LEU A 243 1.74 -13.66 2.70
CA LEU A 243 1.08 -14.92 3.04
C LEU A 243 1.18 -15.27 4.53
N ASP A 244 1.55 -14.34 5.42
CA ASP A 244 1.51 -14.64 6.86
C ASP A 244 0.06 -14.89 7.34
N GLY A 245 -0.21 -16.17 7.59
CA GLY A 245 -1.22 -16.76 8.47
C GLY A 245 -2.69 -16.50 8.17
N GLU A 246 -3.22 -15.39 8.69
CA GLU A 246 -4.66 -15.11 8.72
C GLU A 246 -5.17 -14.44 7.43
N THR A 247 -4.29 -13.79 6.66
CA THR A 247 -4.65 -12.99 5.48
C THR A 247 -4.83 -13.84 4.22
N TRP A 248 -4.34 -15.09 4.22
CA TRP A 248 -4.27 -15.94 3.03
C TRP A 248 -5.57 -16.58 2.56
N SER A 249 -6.66 -16.45 3.31
CA SER A 249 -8.00 -16.81 2.82
C SER A 249 -8.36 -16.09 1.51
N GLN A 250 -7.78 -14.91 1.26
CA GLN A 250 -8.13 -14.06 0.13
C GLN A 250 -7.27 -14.26 -1.14
N ALA A 251 -6.01 -14.71 -1.05
CA ALA A 251 -5.20 -15.05 -2.22
C ALA A 251 -5.80 -16.27 -2.97
N ILE A 252 -6.29 -17.25 -2.20
CA ILE A 252 -7.16 -18.33 -2.67
C ILE A 252 -8.44 -17.76 -3.30
N GLY A 253 -8.96 -16.67 -2.74
CA GLY A 253 -10.11 -15.93 -3.27
C GLY A 253 -9.88 -15.36 -4.67
N SER A 254 -8.79 -14.61 -4.88
CA SER A 254 -8.46 -14.09 -6.21
C SER A 254 -8.14 -15.19 -7.23
N GLY A 255 -7.47 -16.27 -6.80
CA GLY A 255 -7.24 -17.44 -7.64
C GLY A 255 -8.54 -18.13 -8.06
N ALA A 256 -9.50 -18.23 -7.15
CA ALA A 256 -10.84 -18.74 -7.44
C ALA A 256 -11.61 -17.85 -8.42
N GLU A 257 -11.50 -16.52 -8.31
CA GLU A 257 -12.12 -15.60 -9.28
C GLU A 257 -11.45 -15.66 -10.66
N VAL A 258 -10.11 -15.69 -10.72
CA VAL A 258 -9.33 -15.90 -11.96
C VAL A 258 -9.77 -17.18 -12.65
N TYR A 259 -9.91 -18.26 -11.88
CA TYR A 259 -10.41 -19.54 -12.38
C TYR A 259 -11.86 -19.44 -12.85
N GLY A 260 -12.73 -18.80 -12.08
CA GLY A 260 -14.14 -18.59 -12.44
C GLY A 260 -14.29 -17.82 -13.76
N GLU A 261 -13.45 -16.82 -14.00
CA GLU A 261 -13.49 -15.99 -15.20
C GLU A 261 -12.91 -16.72 -16.44
N LYS A 262 -11.79 -17.45 -16.30
CA LYS A 262 -11.12 -18.12 -17.43
C LYS A 262 -11.65 -19.52 -17.73
N GLY A 263 -12.08 -20.25 -16.70
CA GLY A 263 -12.37 -21.68 -16.75
C GLY A 263 -11.14 -22.55 -17.08
N SER A 264 -11.24 -23.87 -16.84
CA SER A 264 -10.15 -24.82 -17.12
C SER A 264 -9.71 -24.84 -18.59
N LYS A 265 -10.66 -24.73 -19.51
CA LYS A 265 -10.41 -24.72 -20.95
C LYS A 265 -9.66 -23.46 -21.40
N GLY A 266 -10.01 -22.29 -20.88
CA GLY A 266 -9.33 -21.04 -21.20
C GLY A 266 -7.88 -21.04 -20.70
N ILE A 267 -7.65 -21.56 -19.50
CA ILE A 267 -6.30 -21.70 -18.92
C ILE A 267 -5.43 -22.62 -19.79
N LEU A 268 -5.94 -23.79 -20.20
CA LEU A 268 -5.18 -24.72 -21.02
C LEU A 268 -4.87 -24.18 -22.42
N LEU A 269 -5.81 -23.44 -23.02
CA LEU A 269 -5.60 -22.79 -24.32
C LEU A 269 -4.52 -21.70 -24.25
N GLU A 270 -4.58 -20.80 -23.27
CA GLU A 270 -3.54 -19.79 -23.07
C GLU A 270 -2.18 -20.42 -22.75
N ALA A 271 -2.15 -21.48 -21.94
CA ALA A 271 -0.91 -22.20 -21.63
C ALA A 271 -0.27 -22.80 -22.89
N ALA A 272 -1.07 -23.43 -23.75
CA ALA A 272 -0.61 -23.98 -25.03
C ALA A 272 -0.09 -22.88 -25.98
N GLU A 273 -0.74 -21.71 -26.01
CA GLU A 273 -0.25 -20.55 -26.78
C GLU A 273 1.09 -20.02 -26.25
N ILE A 274 1.30 -20.02 -24.93
CA ILE A 274 2.54 -19.52 -24.31
C ILE A 274 3.70 -20.50 -24.49
N THR A 275 3.47 -21.81 -24.35
CA THR A 275 4.54 -22.83 -24.40
C THR A 275 4.79 -23.37 -25.81
N GLY A 276 3.87 -23.15 -26.76
CA GLY A 276 3.94 -23.71 -28.11
C GLY A 276 3.66 -25.22 -28.16
N GLU A 277 3.25 -25.83 -27.05
CA GLU A 277 2.85 -27.24 -27.00
C GLU A 277 1.35 -27.39 -27.28
N VAL A 278 1.00 -28.23 -28.26
CA VAL A 278 -0.38 -28.57 -28.58
C VAL A 278 -0.94 -29.49 -27.49
N LEU A 279 -1.41 -28.93 -26.38
CA LEU A 279 -2.09 -29.65 -25.27
C LEU A 279 -3.58 -29.90 -25.56
N VAL A 280 -3.93 -30.20 -26.81
CA VAL A 280 -5.32 -30.35 -27.26
C VAL A 280 -5.99 -31.59 -26.65
N ASP A 281 -5.21 -32.64 -26.34
CA ASP A 281 -5.74 -33.87 -25.74
C ASP A 281 -6.04 -33.71 -24.24
N THR A 282 -5.19 -32.97 -23.50
CA THR A 282 -5.38 -32.69 -22.06
C THR A 282 -6.63 -31.84 -21.77
N ALA A 283 -7.03 -30.98 -22.73
CA ALA A 283 -8.20 -30.12 -22.61
C ALA A 283 -9.53 -30.89 -22.62
N ASN A 284 -9.58 -32.08 -23.23
CA ASN A 284 -10.76 -32.93 -23.23
C ASN A 284 -10.92 -33.74 -21.93
N ASP A 285 -9.81 -34.09 -21.27
CA ASP A 285 -9.80 -34.87 -20.04
C ASP A 285 -10.04 -34.02 -18.78
N ALA A 286 -9.58 -32.77 -18.77
CA ALA A 286 -9.75 -31.84 -17.65
C ALA A 286 -11.23 -31.48 -17.33
N ALA A 287 -12.14 -31.66 -18.29
CA ALA A 287 -13.58 -31.46 -18.09
C ALA A 287 -14.20 -32.49 -17.11
N ASN A 288 -13.51 -33.61 -16.82
CA ASN A 288 -14.02 -34.71 -16.01
C ASN A 288 -13.48 -34.78 -14.56
N MET A 289 -12.48 -33.96 -14.19
CA MET A 289 -11.85 -34.00 -12.85
C MET A 289 -12.32 -32.84 -11.97
N GLY A 290 -13.43 -33.03 -11.26
CA GLY A 290 -14.05 -32.04 -10.38
C GLY A 290 -13.41 -31.82 -9.01
N ARG A 291 -12.17 -32.26 -8.73
CA ARG A 291 -11.54 -32.05 -7.39
C ARG A 291 -10.06 -31.68 -7.32
N ASP A 292 -9.24 -31.85 -8.36
CA ASP A 292 -7.78 -31.55 -8.32
C ASP A 292 -7.38 -30.38 -9.22
N VAL A 293 -8.12 -29.27 -9.13
CA VAL A 293 -8.03 -28.16 -10.10
C VAL A 293 -7.13 -27.01 -9.63
N GLY A 294 -7.07 -26.76 -8.32
CA GLY A 294 -6.11 -25.80 -7.73
C GLY A 294 -4.67 -26.22 -8.01
N ASP A 295 -4.38 -27.50 -7.82
CA ASP A 295 -3.07 -28.09 -8.08
C ASP A 295 -2.68 -28.01 -9.56
N ALA A 296 -3.62 -28.11 -10.50
CA ALA A 296 -3.33 -28.00 -11.93
C ALA A 296 -2.94 -26.56 -12.33
N VAL A 297 -3.66 -25.56 -11.81
CA VAL A 297 -3.34 -24.13 -12.03
C VAL A 297 -2.01 -23.78 -11.37
N GLU A 298 -1.83 -24.23 -10.13
CA GLU A 298 -0.59 -24.04 -9.39
C GLU A 298 0.59 -24.71 -10.09
N ASN A 299 0.43 -25.93 -10.61
CA ASN A 299 1.47 -26.63 -11.37
C ASN A 299 1.79 -25.96 -12.70
N ALA A 300 0.77 -25.46 -13.42
CA ALA A 300 0.97 -24.72 -14.68
C ALA A 300 1.72 -23.40 -14.44
N LEU A 301 1.30 -22.62 -13.43
CA LEU A 301 1.99 -21.39 -13.02
C LEU A 301 3.41 -21.69 -12.52
N ARG A 302 3.61 -22.71 -11.69
CA ARG A 302 4.94 -23.17 -11.24
C ARG A 302 5.83 -23.65 -12.41
N SER A 303 5.26 -24.22 -13.46
CA SER A 303 6.00 -24.63 -14.66
C SER A 303 6.43 -23.42 -15.49
N LEU A 304 5.53 -22.45 -15.70
CA LEU A 304 5.79 -21.18 -16.39
C LEU A 304 6.82 -20.32 -15.65
N VAL A 305 6.70 -20.18 -14.33
CA VAL A 305 7.67 -19.44 -13.50
C VAL A 305 9.06 -20.06 -13.58
N ARG A 306 9.17 -21.40 -13.70
CA ARG A 306 10.47 -22.07 -13.90
C ARG A 306 11.08 -21.83 -15.27
N HIS A 307 10.27 -21.63 -16.31
CA HIS A 307 10.75 -21.31 -17.67
C HIS A 307 11.10 -19.83 -17.86
N LEU A 308 10.55 -18.94 -17.04
CA LEU A 308 10.75 -17.48 -17.12
C LEU A 308 11.87 -16.96 -16.19
N ARG A 309 12.54 -17.84 -15.44
CA ARG A 309 13.78 -17.56 -14.67
C ARG A 309 15.00 -17.97 -15.48
#